data_AF-A0A923Z7D9-F1
#
_entry.id   AF-A0A923Z7D9-F1
#
_cell.length_a   1.000
_cell.length_b   1.000
_cell.length_c   1.000
_cell.angle_alpha   90.00
_cell.angle_beta   90.00
_cell.angle_gamma   90.00
#
_symmetry.space_group_name_H-M   'P 1'
#
loop_
_entity.id
_entity.type
_entity.pdbx_description
1 polymer ?
#
loop_
_entity_poly.entity_id
_entity_poly.type
_entity_poly.pdbx_seq_one_letter_code
_entity_poly.pdbx_strand_id
1 'polypeptide(L)'
;MLDSPLHEIDSASNDVVPSARQTEKVAHENNKLHKRLCRQVGQAIGDFNMIEDGDRVMVCVSGGKDSYGLLDILMTLRERAPISFEIIAVNLDQKQPNFPEHILPAYLTELGVAFHIENQDTYSIVKRVIAEGKTTCSLCSRLRRGILYRVADELGATKIALGHHRDDILETFFLNMFFGGKLKSMPPKLQSDDGRHIVIRPLAYVKEADMERYAEVKTFPIIPCDLCGSQENLQRKQIKGMLREWEKKHPGRVESIFSSLSTVVPSHLMDRELFGFADLQATGNPVSDGDIAFDDEPCATTGISTVIPVHTAD
;
A
#
# COMPACT_ATOMS: atom_id res chain seq x y z
N MET A 1 13.29 -71.60 1.63
CA MET A 1 12.90 -71.47 0.20
C MET A 1 11.43 -71.10 0.20
N LEU A 2 10.97 -69.87 -0.07
CA LEU A 2 11.49 -68.70 -0.78
C LEU A 2 10.88 -67.48 -0.05
N ASP A 3 11.71 -66.60 0.50
CA ASP A 3 12.02 -65.24 -0.01
C ASP A 3 10.84 -64.26 -0.06
N SER A 4 10.90 -63.31 0.90
CA SER A 4 10.32 -61.97 0.81
C SER A 4 11.11 -61.15 -0.22
N PRO A 5 10.50 -60.12 -0.82
CA PRO A 5 11.03 -58.80 -0.50
C PRO A 5 9.93 -57.79 -0.16
N LEU A 6 10.11 -57.16 0.99
CA LEU A 6 9.62 -55.83 1.31
C LEU A 6 10.17 -54.84 0.27
N HIS A 7 9.30 -54.10 -0.40
CA HIS A 7 9.71 -52.87 -1.06
C HIS A 7 9.99 -51.82 0.02
N GLU A 8 11.27 -51.64 0.33
CA GLU A 8 11.77 -50.40 0.92
C GLU A 8 11.55 -49.27 -0.09
N ILE A 9 10.70 -48.31 0.26
CA ILE A 9 10.60 -47.04 -0.43
C ILE A 9 11.65 -46.15 0.25
N ASP A 10 12.88 -46.23 -0.27
CA ASP A 10 13.97 -45.34 0.13
C ASP A 10 14.01 -44.08 -0.75
N SER A 11 14.55 -43.02 -0.15
CA SER A 11 15.05 -41.77 -0.71
C SER A 11 14.00 -40.68 -1.01
N ALA A 12 13.89 -39.69 -0.13
CA ALA A 12 14.80 -38.55 0.09
C ALA A 12 14.29 -37.32 -0.65
N SER A 13 13.61 -36.45 0.09
CA SER A 13 13.46 -35.05 -0.27
C SER A 13 14.85 -34.44 -0.40
N ASN A 14 15.28 -34.21 -1.64
CA ASN A 14 16.51 -33.49 -1.97
C ASN A 14 16.35 -32.02 -1.56
N ASP A 15 16.59 -31.71 -0.29
CA ASP A 15 16.90 -30.36 0.16
C ASP A 15 18.32 -30.03 -0.30
N VAL A 16 18.44 -29.62 -1.56
CA VAL A 16 19.71 -29.16 -2.13
C VAL A 16 20.11 -27.88 -1.43
N VAL A 17 21.09 -27.98 -0.52
CA VAL A 17 21.67 -26.82 0.16
C VAL A 17 22.23 -25.86 -0.90
N PRO A 18 21.79 -24.58 -0.93
CA PRO A 18 22.26 -23.63 -1.93
C PRO A 18 23.78 -23.39 -1.79
N SER A 19 24.47 -23.37 -2.92
CA SER A 19 25.91 -23.06 -2.96
C SER A 19 26.20 -21.64 -2.42
N ALA A 20 27.41 -21.40 -1.90
CA ALA A 20 27.80 -20.09 -1.38
C ALA A 20 27.52 -18.93 -2.36
N ARG A 21 27.80 -19.16 -3.65
CA ARG A 21 27.53 -18.20 -4.73
C ARG A 21 26.03 -17.92 -4.94
N GLN A 22 25.17 -18.92 -4.74
CA GLN A 22 23.72 -18.74 -4.78
C GLN A 22 23.23 -17.95 -3.57
N THR A 23 23.76 -18.23 -2.38
CA THR A 23 23.43 -17.49 -1.14
C THR A 23 23.81 -16.01 -1.24
N GLU A 24 25.02 -15.71 -1.73
CA GLU A 24 25.47 -14.32 -1.97
C GLU A 24 24.57 -13.60 -2.98
N LYS A 25 24.18 -14.28 -4.07
CA LYS A 25 23.28 -13.71 -5.08
C LYS A 25 21.91 -13.39 -4.48
N VAL A 26 21.35 -14.29 -3.68
CA VAL A 26 20.06 -14.07 -3.00
C VAL A 26 20.15 -12.89 -2.03
N ALA A 27 21.21 -12.82 -1.21
CA ALA A 27 21.43 -11.71 -0.30
C ALA A 27 21.53 -10.36 -1.03
N HIS A 28 22.23 -10.32 -2.17
CA HIS A 28 22.34 -9.13 -3.01
C HIS A 28 20.99 -8.67 -3.56
N GLU A 29 20.19 -9.59 -4.10
CA GLU A 29 18.85 -9.26 -4.62
C GLU A 29 17.90 -8.82 -3.50
N ASN A 30 17.97 -9.44 -2.32
CA ASN A 30 17.21 -9.01 -1.14
C ASN A 30 17.59 -7.59 -0.70
N ASN A 31 18.89 -7.26 -0.71
CA ASN A 31 19.37 -5.91 -0.40
C ASN A 31 18.92 -4.88 -1.45
N LYS A 32 18.91 -5.24 -2.74
CA LYS A 32 18.36 -4.38 -3.79
C LYS A 32 16.88 -4.10 -3.60
N LEU A 33 16.09 -5.14 -3.27
CA LEU A 33 14.67 -5.00 -2.98
C LEU A 33 14.45 -4.02 -1.82
N HIS A 34 15.12 -4.23 -0.69
CA HIS A 34 14.99 -3.36 0.48
C HIS A 34 15.38 -1.91 0.17
N LYS A 35 16.51 -1.68 -0.53
CA LYS A 35 16.93 -0.34 -0.96
C LYS A 35 15.91 0.32 -1.89
N ARG A 36 15.34 -0.43 -2.83
CA ARG A 36 14.30 0.07 -3.75
C ARG A 36 13.03 0.47 -2.98
N LEU A 37 12.58 -0.36 -2.03
CA LEU A 37 11.42 -0.07 -1.20
C LEU A 37 11.64 1.19 -0.35
N CYS A 38 12.77 1.29 0.36
CA CYS A 38 13.12 2.50 1.11
C CYS A 38 13.13 3.74 0.21
N ARG A 39 13.70 3.65 -1.00
CA ARG A 39 13.72 4.76 -1.95
C ARG A 39 12.32 5.18 -2.38
N GLN A 40 11.46 4.23 -2.75
CA GLN A 40 10.09 4.53 -3.19
C GLN A 40 9.25 5.11 -2.07
N VAL A 41 9.38 4.60 -0.84
CA VAL A 41 8.69 5.12 0.33
C VAL A 41 9.20 6.52 0.69
N GLY A 42 10.53 6.72 0.72
CA GLY A 42 11.12 8.04 0.95
C GLY A 42 10.70 9.06 -0.10
N GLN A 43 10.64 8.66 -1.38
CA GLN A 43 10.14 9.50 -2.47
C GLN A 43 8.67 9.89 -2.24
N ALA A 44 7.79 8.93 -1.92
CA ALA A 44 6.38 9.23 -1.62
C ALA A 44 6.24 10.17 -0.42
N ILE A 45 7.04 9.98 0.63
CA ILE A 45 7.04 10.87 1.79
C ILE A 45 7.43 12.29 1.39
N GLY A 46 8.47 12.46 0.56
CA GLY A 46 8.92 13.76 0.06
C GLY A 46 7.89 14.43 -0.86
N ASP A 47 7.44 13.73 -1.90
CA ASP A 47 6.54 14.26 -2.94
C ASP A 47 5.21 14.76 -2.37
N PHE A 48 4.74 14.17 -1.27
CA PHE A 48 3.47 14.53 -0.63
C PHE A 48 3.63 15.19 0.75
N ASN A 49 4.87 15.51 1.18
CA ASN A 49 5.20 16.02 2.51
C ASN A 49 4.48 15.24 3.63
N MET A 50 4.66 13.91 3.67
CA MET A 50 3.85 13.03 4.54
C MET A 50 4.27 13.05 6.02
N ILE A 51 5.57 13.24 6.29
CA ILE A 51 6.16 13.18 7.63
C ILE A 51 7.12 14.37 7.75
N GLU A 52 6.95 15.11 8.84
CA GLU A 52 7.66 16.35 9.16
C GLU A 52 8.41 16.20 10.50
N ASP A 53 9.32 17.11 10.78
CA ASP A 53 10.04 17.12 12.06
C ASP A 53 9.08 17.30 13.24
N GLY A 54 9.27 16.50 14.29
CA GLY A 54 8.39 16.45 15.46
C GLY A 54 7.10 15.65 15.27
N ASP A 55 6.85 15.05 14.11
CA ASP A 55 5.64 14.25 13.91
C ASP A 55 5.59 13.00 14.80
N ARG A 56 4.38 12.65 15.23
CA ARG A 56 4.09 11.37 15.87
C ARG A 56 3.26 10.51 14.92
N VAL A 57 3.92 9.52 14.32
CA VAL A 57 3.34 8.69 13.25
C VAL A 57 2.73 7.41 13.83
N MET A 58 1.40 7.34 13.82
CA MET A 58 0.65 6.13 14.14
C MET A 58 0.63 5.19 12.94
N VAL A 59 1.36 4.08 13.00
CA VAL A 59 1.40 3.09 11.92
C VAL A 59 0.35 2.02 12.18
N CYS A 60 -0.67 1.92 11.33
CA CYS A 60 -1.72 0.92 11.47
C CYS A 60 -1.24 -0.47 11.00
N VAL A 61 -1.04 -1.38 11.94
CA VAL A 61 -0.55 -2.75 11.68
C VAL A 61 -1.71 -3.74 11.76
N SER A 62 -2.13 -4.28 10.63
CA SER A 62 -3.26 -5.21 10.55
C SER A 62 -2.86 -6.68 10.74
N GLY A 63 -1.56 -6.98 10.73
CA GLY A 63 -1.03 -8.35 10.67
C GLY A 63 -0.85 -8.86 9.24
N GLY A 64 -1.16 -8.05 8.23
CA GLY A 64 -0.89 -8.36 6.82
C GLY A 64 0.51 -7.94 6.39
N LYS A 65 0.99 -8.56 5.29
CA LYS A 65 2.30 -8.33 4.66
C LYS A 65 2.65 -6.85 4.48
N ASP A 66 1.68 -6.07 3.99
CA ASP A 66 1.90 -4.68 3.62
C ASP A 66 2.08 -3.79 4.84
N SER A 67 1.33 -4.07 5.91
CA SER A 67 1.38 -3.32 7.16
C SER A 67 2.65 -3.59 7.96
N TYR A 68 3.15 -4.84 7.96
CA TYR A 68 4.46 -5.17 8.53
C TYR A 68 5.59 -4.52 7.74
N GLY A 69 5.55 -4.64 6.41
CA GLY A 69 6.58 -4.05 5.56
C GLY A 69 6.62 -2.52 5.68
N LEU A 70 5.46 -1.84 5.78
CA LEU A 70 5.41 -0.40 6.04
C LEU A 70 6.11 -0.03 7.36
N LEU A 71 5.80 -0.74 8.45
CA LEU A 71 6.40 -0.48 9.76
C LEU A 71 7.92 -0.61 9.70
N ASP A 72 8.42 -1.72 9.15
CA ASP A 72 9.84 -2.03 9.05
C ASP A 72 10.60 -1.00 8.19
N ILE A 73 10.02 -0.58 7.06
CA ILE A 73 10.60 0.45 6.19
C ILE A 73 10.61 1.82 6.90
N LEU A 74 9.53 2.21 7.58
CA LEU A 74 9.49 3.48 8.31
C LEU A 74 10.48 3.52 9.46
N MET A 75 10.67 2.42 10.19
CA MET A 75 11.71 2.31 11.22
C MET A 75 13.10 2.51 10.61
N THR A 76 13.39 1.87 9.48
CA THR A 76 14.66 2.03 8.75
C THR A 76 14.87 3.47 8.25
N LEU A 77 13.81 4.12 7.76
CA LEU A 77 13.88 5.50 7.29
C LEU A 77 14.07 6.49 8.44
N ARG A 78 13.41 6.28 9.59
CA ARG A 78 13.58 7.09 10.80
C ARG A 78 15.04 7.16 11.25
N GLU A 79 15.77 6.05 11.17
CA GLU A 79 17.19 5.99 11.54
C GLU A 79 18.11 6.78 10.60
N ARG A 80 17.66 7.10 9.40
CA ARG A 80 18.46 7.76 8.35
C ARG A 80 17.99 9.16 8.01
N ALA A 81 16.79 9.53 8.45
CA ALA A 81 16.17 10.79 8.09
C ALA A 81 16.87 11.96 8.81
N PRO A 82 16.96 13.14 8.17
CA PRO A 82 17.48 14.36 8.81
C PRO A 82 16.47 15.01 9.77
N ILE A 83 15.31 14.38 9.98
CA ILE A 83 14.22 14.85 10.83
C ILE A 83 13.95 13.83 11.94
N SER A 84 13.50 14.31 13.10
CA SER A 84 13.12 13.47 14.23
C SER A 84 11.62 13.28 14.25
N PHE A 85 11.15 12.04 14.12
CA PHE A 85 9.73 11.70 14.27
C PHE A 85 9.56 10.40 15.06
N GLU A 86 8.45 10.30 15.78
CA GLU A 86 8.10 9.12 16.55
C GLU A 86 7.29 8.12 15.72
N ILE A 87 7.42 6.84 16.05
CA ILE A 87 6.59 5.77 15.48
C ILE A 87 5.89 5.06 16.63
N ILE A 88 4.57 4.94 16.54
CA ILE A 88 3.76 4.06 17.38
C ILE A 88 2.96 3.10 16.50
N ALA A 89 3.17 1.80 16.70
CA ALA A 89 2.42 0.77 15.99
C ALA A 89 1.05 0.58 16.65
N VAL A 90 -0.03 0.59 15.86
CA VAL A 90 -1.39 0.42 16.36
C VAL A 90 -2.08 -0.71 15.63
N ASN A 91 -2.55 -1.69 16.39
CA ASN A 91 -3.44 -2.73 15.90
C ASN A 91 -4.86 -2.50 16.41
N LEU A 92 -5.85 -2.76 15.56
CA LEU A 92 -7.25 -2.87 15.97
C LEU A 92 -7.66 -4.34 15.94
N ASP A 93 -7.75 -4.95 17.11
CA ASP A 93 -8.38 -6.25 17.28
C ASP A 93 -9.91 -6.07 17.25
N GLN A 94 -10.51 -6.55 16.16
CA GLN A 94 -11.93 -6.44 15.88
C GLN A 94 -12.76 -7.57 16.53
N LYS A 95 -12.12 -8.46 17.30
CA LYS A 95 -12.68 -9.69 17.87
C LYS A 95 -13.26 -10.63 16.83
N GLN A 96 -12.56 -10.76 15.70
CA GLN A 96 -12.93 -11.74 14.69
C GLN A 96 -12.66 -13.16 15.22
N PRO A 97 -13.53 -14.14 14.92
CA PRO A 97 -13.34 -15.51 15.39
C PRO A 97 -12.01 -16.08 14.91
N ASN A 98 -11.20 -16.67 15.80
CA ASN A 98 -9.87 -17.23 15.50
C ASN A 98 -8.76 -16.21 15.18
N PHE A 99 -8.97 -14.91 15.46
CA PHE A 99 -7.87 -13.95 15.36
C PHE A 99 -6.78 -14.26 16.41
N PRO A 100 -5.51 -14.44 16.02
CA PRO A 100 -4.45 -14.81 16.94
C PRO A 100 -3.91 -13.58 17.70
N GLU A 101 -4.54 -13.26 18.82
CA GLU A 101 -4.27 -12.04 19.62
C GLU A 101 -2.81 -11.90 20.09
N HIS A 102 -2.05 -12.98 20.17
CA HIS A 102 -0.68 -12.98 20.69
C HIS A 102 0.42 -12.67 19.64
N ILE A 103 0.14 -12.85 18.34
CA ILE A 103 1.18 -12.77 17.30
C ILE A 103 1.74 -11.34 17.18
N LEU A 104 0.85 -10.35 17.03
CA LEU A 104 1.27 -8.96 16.86
C LEU A 104 1.96 -8.38 18.10
N PRO A 105 1.43 -8.53 19.32
CA PRO A 105 2.11 -8.06 20.52
C PRO A 105 3.49 -8.67 20.71
N ALA A 106 3.65 -9.99 20.49
CA ALA A 106 4.93 -10.66 20.60
C ALA A 106 5.95 -10.10 19.60
N TYR A 107 5.56 -9.98 18.34
CA TYR A 107 6.41 -9.43 17.28
C TYR A 107 6.82 -7.97 17.54
N LEU A 108 5.87 -7.10 17.92
CA LEU A 108 6.15 -5.69 18.19
C LEU A 108 7.03 -5.51 19.44
N THR A 109 6.88 -6.37 20.44
CA THR A 109 7.75 -6.41 21.63
C THR A 109 9.17 -6.82 21.24
N GLU A 110 9.34 -7.85 20.41
CA GLU A 110 10.65 -8.29 19.90
C GLU A 110 11.35 -7.18 19.11
N LEU A 111 10.61 -6.43 18.29
CA LEU A 111 11.14 -5.27 17.57
C LEU A 111 11.51 -4.08 18.47
N GLY A 112 11.04 -4.04 19.72
CA GLY A 112 11.25 -2.91 20.62
C GLY A 112 10.57 -1.60 20.18
N VAL A 113 9.51 -1.68 19.37
CA VAL A 113 8.74 -0.51 18.94
C VAL A 113 7.61 -0.21 19.93
N ALA A 114 7.32 1.06 20.20
CA ALA A 114 6.14 1.42 20.98
C ALA A 114 4.86 0.99 20.25
N PHE A 115 3.92 0.36 20.96
CA PHE A 115 2.68 -0.10 20.34
C PHE A 115 1.46 0.02 21.26
N HIS A 116 0.28 0.07 20.63
CA HIS A 116 -1.04 0.01 21.28
C HIS A 116 -1.93 -1.01 20.57
N ILE A 117 -2.54 -1.92 21.35
CA ILE A 117 -3.50 -2.91 20.86
C ILE A 117 -4.90 -2.48 21.28
N GLU A 118 -5.64 -1.90 20.34
CA GLU A 118 -7.01 -1.47 20.57
C GLU A 118 -7.95 -2.66 20.42
N ASN A 119 -8.71 -2.96 21.47
CA ASN A 119 -9.66 -4.08 21.49
C ASN A 119 -11.10 -3.54 21.34
N GLN A 120 -11.75 -3.81 20.22
CA GLN A 120 -13.13 -3.38 19.95
C GLN A 120 -13.89 -4.44 19.17
N ASP A 121 -14.98 -4.96 19.73
CA ASP A 121 -15.84 -5.91 19.01
C ASP A 121 -16.70 -5.22 17.94
N THR A 122 -16.08 -4.96 16.80
CA THR A 122 -16.77 -4.48 15.60
C THR A 122 -17.35 -5.64 14.79
N TYR A 123 -16.84 -6.86 14.96
CA TYR A 123 -17.30 -8.03 14.24
C TYR A 123 -18.78 -8.35 14.55
N SER A 124 -19.13 -8.43 15.84
CA SER A 124 -20.51 -8.69 16.27
C SER A 124 -21.46 -7.57 15.86
N ILE A 125 -20.99 -6.32 15.87
CA ILE A 125 -21.78 -5.16 15.41
C ILE A 125 -22.11 -5.31 13.91
N VAL A 126 -21.11 -5.61 13.09
CA VAL A 126 -21.29 -5.77 11.64
C VAL A 126 -22.22 -6.94 11.34
N LYS A 127 -22.05 -8.09 12.00
CA LYS A 127 -22.92 -9.26 11.85
C LYS A 127 -24.36 -8.99 12.27
N ARG A 128 -24.57 -8.17 13.30
CA ARG A 128 -25.92 -7.79 13.78
C ARG A 128 -26.63 -6.81 12.84
N VAL A 129 -25.89 -5.84 12.28
CA VAL A 129 -26.47 -4.76 11.46
C VAL A 129 -26.67 -5.19 10.00
N ILE A 130 -25.75 -5.99 9.45
CA ILE A 130 -25.79 -6.40 8.05
C ILE A 130 -26.40 -7.79 7.96
N ALA A 131 -27.51 -7.89 7.24
CA ALA A 131 -28.15 -9.17 6.94
C ALA A 131 -27.18 -10.12 6.24
N GLU A 132 -27.33 -11.42 6.50
CA GLU A 132 -26.51 -12.46 5.90
C GLU A 132 -26.56 -12.41 4.36
N GLY A 133 -25.42 -12.66 3.72
CA GLY A 133 -25.26 -12.57 2.27
C GLY A 133 -25.03 -11.17 1.70
N LYS A 134 -25.22 -10.09 2.49
CA LYS A 134 -24.91 -8.72 2.08
C LYS A 134 -23.45 -8.33 2.37
N THR A 135 -22.96 -7.34 1.63
CA THR A 135 -21.59 -6.83 1.75
C THR A 135 -21.36 -6.15 3.11
N THR A 136 -20.41 -6.69 3.89
CA THR A 136 -20.07 -6.21 5.24
C THR A 136 -18.97 -5.13 5.24
N CYS A 137 -18.15 -5.08 4.20
CA CYS A 137 -16.93 -4.26 4.14
C CYS A 137 -17.17 -2.75 4.32
N SER A 138 -18.30 -2.23 3.84
CA SER A 138 -18.61 -0.79 3.95
C SER A 138 -18.74 -0.35 5.42
N LEU A 139 -19.55 -1.07 6.21
CA LEU A 139 -19.73 -0.77 7.62
C LEU A 139 -18.47 -1.07 8.43
N CYS A 140 -17.82 -2.20 8.18
CA CYS A 140 -16.56 -2.57 8.85
C CYS A 140 -15.47 -1.51 8.64
N SER A 141 -15.28 -1.03 7.41
CA SER A 141 -14.30 0.01 7.09
C SER A 141 -14.60 1.34 7.79
N ARG A 142 -15.88 1.74 7.85
CA ARG A 142 -16.32 2.96 8.56
C ARG A 142 -16.05 2.87 10.06
N LEU A 143 -16.40 1.75 10.70
CA LEU A 143 -16.16 1.54 12.14
C LEU A 143 -14.66 1.54 12.45
N ARG A 144 -13.87 0.80 11.67
CA ARG A 144 -12.40 0.76 11.82
C ARG A 144 -11.78 2.14 11.73
N ARG A 145 -12.17 2.94 10.73
CA ARG A 145 -11.65 4.30 10.57
C ARG A 145 -11.99 5.19 11.77
N GLY A 146 -13.24 5.17 12.23
CA GLY A 146 -13.66 5.97 13.39
C GLY A 146 -12.90 5.60 14.66
N ILE A 147 -12.66 4.31 14.89
CA ILE A 147 -11.86 3.84 16.03
C ILE A 147 -10.41 4.29 15.90
N LEU A 148 -9.78 4.08 14.74
CA LEU A 148 -8.39 4.49 14.52
C LEU A 148 -8.21 6.01 14.69
N TYR A 149 -9.17 6.83 14.27
CA TYR A 149 -9.09 8.28 14.46
C TYR A 149 -9.21 8.67 15.94
N ARG A 150 -10.10 8.02 16.69
CA ARG A 150 -10.16 8.21 18.15
C ARG A 150 -8.84 7.81 18.83
N VAL A 151 -8.29 6.66 18.47
CA VAL A 151 -7.01 6.20 19.03
C VAL A 151 -5.86 7.14 18.66
N ALA A 152 -5.88 7.71 17.45
CA ALA A 152 -4.92 8.74 17.05
C ALA A 152 -5.02 9.99 17.95
N ASP A 153 -6.23 10.44 18.30
CA ASP A 153 -6.43 11.55 19.24
C ASP A 153 -5.87 11.21 20.64
N GLU A 154 -6.19 10.04 21.17
CA GLU A 154 -5.75 9.56 22.49
C GLU A 154 -4.22 9.43 22.59
N LEU A 155 -3.59 8.99 21.49
CA LEU A 155 -2.15 8.86 21.38
C LEU A 155 -1.48 10.15 20.90
N GLY A 156 -2.19 11.25 20.68
CA GLY A 156 -1.59 12.50 20.16
C GLY A 156 -0.82 12.30 18.84
N ALA A 157 -1.28 11.39 17.99
CA ALA A 157 -0.64 11.11 16.70
C ALA A 157 -1.00 12.21 15.69
N THR A 158 0.01 12.80 15.08
CA THR A 158 -0.18 13.85 14.06
C THR A 158 -0.41 13.27 12.67
N LYS A 159 0.10 12.06 12.41
CA LYS A 159 -0.03 11.34 11.13
C LYS A 159 -0.51 9.90 11.37
N ILE A 160 -1.44 9.44 10.53
CA ILE A 160 -1.96 8.05 10.53
C ILE A 160 -1.46 7.35 9.27
N ALA A 161 -0.52 6.41 9.39
CA ALA A 161 0.06 5.70 8.27
C ALA A 161 -0.67 4.37 7.97
N LEU A 162 -1.11 4.20 6.74
CA LEU A 162 -1.78 2.99 6.25
C LEU A 162 -0.90 2.24 5.24
N GLY A 163 -0.86 0.91 5.37
CA GLY A 163 -0.11 -0.01 4.49
C GLY A 163 -0.72 -0.22 3.10
N HIS A 164 -1.34 0.79 2.50
CA HIS A 164 -1.94 0.65 1.18
C HIS A 164 -0.94 1.00 0.08
N HIS A 165 -0.68 0.06 -0.82
CA HIS A 165 0.33 0.18 -1.88
C HIS A 165 -0.24 0.78 -3.18
N ARG A 166 0.60 0.89 -4.22
CA ARG A 166 0.24 1.44 -5.53
C ARG A 166 -0.98 0.76 -6.14
N ASP A 167 -0.99 -0.57 -6.12
CA ASP A 167 -2.08 -1.34 -6.71
C ASP A 167 -3.41 -1.09 -5.98
N ASP A 168 -3.42 -0.86 -4.65
CA ASP A 168 -4.64 -0.44 -3.93
C ASP A 168 -5.17 0.92 -4.38
N ILE A 169 -4.27 1.86 -4.74
CA ILE A 169 -4.63 3.16 -5.32
C ILE A 169 -5.34 2.94 -6.65
N LEU A 170 -4.78 2.11 -7.53
CA LEU A 170 -5.35 1.82 -8.84
C LEU A 170 -6.67 1.05 -8.74
N GLU A 171 -6.74 0.05 -7.87
CA GLU A 171 -7.97 -0.69 -7.62
C GLU A 171 -9.10 0.26 -7.18
N THR A 172 -8.79 1.16 -6.24
CA THR A 172 -9.76 2.16 -5.77
C THR A 172 -10.14 3.15 -6.87
N PHE A 173 -9.18 3.55 -7.71
CA PHE A 173 -9.44 4.41 -8.87
C PHE A 173 -10.43 3.78 -9.83
N PHE A 174 -10.16 2.55 -10.28
CA PHE A 174 -11.05 1.83 -11.20
C PHE A 174 -12.41 1.50 -10.60
N LEU A 175 -12.47 1.16 -9.31
CA LEU A 175 -13.76 0.97 -8.63
C LEU A 175 -14.62 2.24 -8.69
N ASN A 176 -14.03 3.41 -8.43
CA ASN A 176 -14.76 4.68 -8.54
C ASN A 176 -15.09 5.05 -9.98
N MET A 177 -14.20 4.78 -10.93
CA MET A 177 -14.43 5.05 -12.33
C MET A 177 -15.56 4.19 -12.90
N PHE A 178 -15.52 2.87 -12.68
CA PHE A 178 -16.46 1.91 -13.27
C PHE A 178 -17.82 1.88 -12.57
N PHE A 179 -17.85 2.01 -11.24
CA PHE A 179 -19.10 1.86 -10.46
C PHE A 179 -19.58 3.16 -9.82
N GLY A 180 -18.70 4.15 -9.67
CA GLY A 180 -19.02 5.43 -9.04
C GLY A 180 -19.13 6.62 -9.99
N GLY A 181 -18.73 6.47 -11.26
CA GLY A 181 -18.67 7.55 -12.25
C GLY A 181 -17.75 8.70 -11.84
N LYS A 182 -16.70 8.44 -11.06
CA LYS A 182 -15.80 9.47 -10.52
C LYS A 182 -14.34 9.14 -10.80
N LEU A 183 -13.59 10.12 -11.30
CA LEU A 183 -12.13 10.06 -11.38
C LEU A 183 -11.52 10.36 -10.01
N LYS A 184 -11.51 9.35 -9.13
CA LYS A 184 -10.90 9.51 -7.81
C LYS A 184 -10.33 8.21 -7.27
N SER A 185 -9.22 8.33 -6.56
CA SER A 185 -8.74 7.30 -5.63
C SER A 185 -8.72 7.86 -4.20
N MET A 186 -8.19 7.11 -3.25
CA MET A 186 -7.75 7.69 -1.99
C MET A 186 -6.32 8.23 -2.19
N PRO A 187 -6.08 9.55 -2.01
CA PRO A 187 -4.78 10.14 -2.31
C PRO A 187 -3.68 9.65 -1.35
N PRO A 188 -2.40 9.83 -1.70
CA PRO A 188 -1.28 9.44 -0.84
C PRO A 188 -1.24 10.17 0.51
N LYS A 189 -1.72 11.42 0.56
CA LYS A 189 -1.95 12.20 1.78
C LYS A 189 -3.40 12.71 1.76
N LEU A 190 -4.15 12.44 2.81
CA LEU A 190 -5.58 12.75 2.93
C LEU A 190 -5.84 13.44 4.26
N GLN A 191 -6.57 14.54 4.24
CA GLN A 191 -7.18 15.11 5.44
C GLN A 191 -8.52 14.41 5.73
N SER A 192 -8.80 14.09 6.99
CA SER A 192 -10.09 13.55 7.41
C SER A 192 -11.22 14.55 7.14
N ASP A 193 -12.45 14.05 6.96
CA ASP A 193 -13.61 14.88 6.63
C ASP A 193 -13.93 15.93 7.72
N ASP A 194 -13.56 15.67 8.97
CA ASP A 194 -13.69 16.60 10.10
C ASP A 194 -12.49 17.54 10.28
N GLY A 195 -11.48 17.43 9.42
CA GLY A 195 -10.29 18.27 9.40
C GLY A 195 -9.25 17.97 10.48
N ARG A 196 -9.49 16.99 11.37
CA ARG A 196 -8.68 16.75 12.57
C ARG A 196 -7.46 15.85 12.36
N HIS A 197 -7.47 14.99 11.35
CA HIS A 197 -6.43 13.98 11.15
C HIS A 197 -5.83 14.06 9.75
N ILE A 198 -4.54 13.74 9.66
CA ILE A 198 -3.85 13.51 8.39
C ILE A 198 -3.56 12.01 8.26
N VAL A 199 -4.08 11.40 7.21
CA VAL A 199 -3.81 10.01 6.82
C VAL A 199 -2.80 9.99 5.70
N ILE A 200 -1.76 9.17 5.85
CA ILE A 200 -0.68 9.02 4.88
C ILE A 200 -0.58 7.58 4.37
N ARG A 201 -0.15 7.41 3.13
CA ARG A 201 0.03 6.11 2.46
C ARG A 201 1.45 6.04 1.89
N PRO A 202 2.48 5.79 2.73
CA PRO A 202 3.87 5.87 2.27
C PRO A 202 4.24 4.82 1.21
N LEU A 203 3.47 3.73 1.08
CA LEU A 203 3.64 2.71 0.04
C LEU A 203 3.05 3.12 -1.33
N ALA A 204 2.66 4.38 -1.55
CA ALA A 204 1.96 4.82 -2.76
C ALA A 204 2.64 4.45 -4.09
N TYR A 205 3.98 4.37 -4.11
CA TYR A 205 4.77 4.00 -5.30
C TYR A 205 5.21 2.53 -5.34
N VAL A 206 4.92 1.76 -4.28
CA VAL A 206 5.37 0.38 -4.14
C VAL A 206 4.39 -0.57 -4.82
N LYS A 207 4.90 -1.53 -5.60
CA LYS A 207 4.09 -2.57 -6.27
C LYS A 207 3.71 -3.66 -5.27
N GLU A 208 2.52 -4.25 -5.39
CA GLU A 208 2.12 -5.36 -4.51
C GLU A 208 3.13 -6.53 -4.51
N ALA A 209 3.61 -6.91 -5.70
CA ALA A 209 4.56 -8.02 -5.86
C ALA A 209 5.88 -7.80 -5.08
N ASP A 210 6.29 -6.54 -4.91
CA ASP A 210 7.48 -6.23 -4.13
C ASP A 210 7.21 -6.39 -2.63
N MET A 211 5.99 -6.11 -2.15
CA MET A 211 5.60 -6.35 -0.75
C MET A 211 5.42 -7.84 -0.46
N GLU A 212 4.89 -8.61 -1.41
CA GLU A 212 4.84 -10.08 -1.34
C GLU A 212 6.26 -10.65 -1.16
N ARG A 213 7.17 -10.30 -2.07
CA ARG A 213 8.56 -10.75 -2.01
C ARG A 213 9.26 -10.28 -0.73
N TYR A 214 9.00 -9.04 -0.30
CA TYR A 214 9.63 -8.49 0.90
C TYR A 214 9.19 -9.20 2.18
N ALA A 215 7.92 -9.57 2.26
CA ALA A 215 7.40 -10.31 3.40
C ALA A 215 8.00 -11.71 3.53
N GLU A 216 8.27 -12.39 2.40
CA GLU A 216 9.02 -13.65 2.39
C GLU A 216 10.46 -13.45 2.88
N VAL A 217 11.15 -12.41 2.40
CA VAL A 217 12.54 -12.11 2.78
C VAL A 217 12.66 -11.82 4.28
N LYS A 218 11.72 -11.06 4.82
CA LYS A 218 11.70 -10.67 6.24
C LYS A 218 11.02 -11.70 7.13
N THR A 219 10.45 -12.76 6.55
CA THR A 219 9.74 -13.83 7.25
C THR A 219 8.72 -13.29 8.25
N PHE A 220 7.91 -12.31 7.84
CA PHE A 220 6.94 -11.70 8.75
C PHE A 220 5.93 -12.73 9.26
N PRO A 221 5.50 -12.64 10.53
CA PRO A 221 4.47 -13.51 11.09
C PRO A 221 3.08 -13.04 10.59
N ILE A 222 2.79 -13.34 9.32
CA ILE A 222 1.56 -12.94 8.65
C ILE A 222 0.37 -13.62 9.31
N ILE A 223 -0.60 -12.81 9.74
CA ILE A 223 -1.88 -13.29 10.23
C ILE A 223 -2.78 -13.57 9.02
N PRO A 224 -3.26 -14.81 8.82
CA PRO A 224 -4.13 -15.14 7.69
C PRO A 224 -5.42 -14.33 7.76
N CYS A 225 -5.85 -13.82 6.60
CA CYS A 225 -7.01 -12.92 6.46
C CYS A 225 -8.19 -13.65 5.80
N ASP A 226 -8.60 -14.76 6.38
CA ASP A 226 -9.79 -15.55 6.08
C ASP A 226 -10.98 -15.20 7.01
N LEU A 227 -10.69 -14.42 8.04
CA LEU A 227 -11.57 -14.09 9.17
C LEU A 227 -12.85 -13.29 8.78
N CYS A 228 -12.85 -12.54 7.67
CA CYS A 228 -14.02 -11.75 7.26
C CYS A 228 -15.01 -12.51 6.36
N GLY A 229 -14.79 -13.81 6.13
CA GLY A 229 -15.67 -14.65 5.32
C GLY A 229 -15.73 -14.17 3.87
N SER A 230 -14.59 -14.26 3.17
CA SER A 230 -14.38 -14.41 1.71
C SER A 230 -15.36 -13.84 0.67
N GLN A 231 -16.26 -12.91 1.00
CA GLN A 231 -16.69 -11.87 0.08
C GLN A 231 -15.58 -10.81 0.02
N GLU A 232 -14.37 -11.24 -0.33
CA GLU A 232 -13.43 -10.35 -1.00
C GLU A 232 -14.23 -9.70 -2.11
N ASN A 233 -14.49 -8.40 -1.95
CA ASN A 233 -15.39 -7.63 -2.79
C ASN A 233 -15.18 -8.05 -4.25
N LEU A 234 -16.13 -8.77 -4.85
CA LEU A 234 -15.94 -9.47 -6.13
C LEU A 234 -15.39 -8.50 -7.19
N GLN A 235 -15.83 -7.25 -7.09
CA GLN A 235 -15.35 -6.13 -7.91
C GLN A 235 -13.85 -5.88 -7.73
N ARG A 236 -13.32 -5.82 -6.49
CA ARG A 236 -11.88 -5.60 -6.26
C ARG A 236 -11.04 -6.74 -6.82
N LYS A 237 -11.46 -8.01 -6.65
CA LYS A 237 -10.78 -9.16 -7.28
C LYS A 237 -10.78 -9.04 -8.80
N GLN A 238 -11.91 -8.65 -9.38
CA GLN A 238 -12.06 -8.47 -10.83
C GLN A 238 -11.11 -7.37 -11.36
N ILE A 239 -11.06 -6.21 -10.69
CA ILE A 239 -10.15 -5.12 -11.06
C ILE A 239 -8.69 -5.56 -10.93
N LYS A 240 -8.33 -6.25 -9.85
CA LYS A 240 -6.99 -6.80 -9.64
C LYS A 240 -6.60 -7.78 -10.76
N GLY A 241 -7.51 -8.66 -11.15
CA GLY A 241 -7.34 -9.56 -12.29
C GLY A 241 -7.10 -8.80 -13.60
N MET A 242 -7.91 -7.77 -13.87
CA MET A 242 -7.78 -6.91 -15.04
C MET A 242 -6.41 -6.20 -15.09
N LEU A 243 -5.96 -5.62 -13.98
CA LEU A 243 -4.65 -4.95 -13.90
C LEU A 243 -3.49 -5.91 -14.18
N ARG A 244 -3.54 -7.12 -13.59
CA ARG A 244 -2.54 -8.17 -13.83
C ARG A 244 -2.53 -8.63 -15.29
N GLU A 245 -3.71 -8.78 -15.90
CA GLU A 245 -3.85 -9.15 -17.30
C GLU A 245 -3.28 -8.08 -18.24
N TRP A 246 -3.56 -6.80 -17.95
CA TRP A 246 -3.04 -5.69 -18.72
C TRP A 246 -1.52 -5.56 -18.63
N GLU A 247 -0.94 -5.71 -17.44
CA GLU A 247 0.51 -5.70 -17.30
C GLU A 247 1.16 -6.87 -18.06
N LYS A 248 0.52 -8.05 -18.06
CA LYS A 248 1.01 -9.21 -18.82
C LYS A 248 0.95 -9.00 -20.33
N LYS A 249 -0.15 -8.42 -20.85
CA LYS A 249 -0.35 -8.19 -22.28
C LYS A 249 0.44 -6.99 -22.79
N HIS A 250 0.61 -5.97 -21.96
CA HIS A 250 1.22 -4.69 -22.29
C HIS A 250 2.05 -4.18 -21.10
N PRO A 251 3.28 -4.67 -20.93
CA PRO A 251 4.17 -4.24 -19.85
C PRO A 251 4.31 -2.72 -19.78
N GLY A 252 4.20 -2.15 -18.59
CA GLY A 252 4.22 -0.70 -18.36
C GLY A 252 2.85 -0.01 -18.43
N ARG A 253 1.79 -0.67 -18.92
CA ARG A 253 0.44 -0.07 -18.98
C ARG A 253 -0.08 0.34 -17.60
N VAL A 254 0.14 -0.49 -16.58
CA VAL A 254 -0.29 -0.17 -15.21
C VAL A 254 0.46 1.06 -14.68
N GLU A 255 1.72 1.24 -15.09
CA GLU A 255 2.54 2.38 -14.71
C GLU A 255 2.10 3.67 -15.42
N SER A 256 1.74 3.60 -16.71
CA SER A 256 1.14 4.72 -17.44
C SER A 256 -0.19 5.16 -16.82
N ILE A 257 -1.06 4.21 -16.45
CA ILE A 257 -2.33 4.51 -15.78
C ILE A 257 -2.09 5.14 -14.40
N PHE A 258 -1.10 4.66 -13.64
CA PHE A 258 -0.77 5.27 -12.36
C PHE A 258 -0.26 6.70 -12.52
N SER A 259 0.58 6.94 -13.52
CA SER A 259 1.15 8.27 -13.81
C SER A 259 0.09 9.28 -14.28
N SER A 260 -0.99 8.81 -14.90
CA SER A 260 -2.10 9.71 -15.30
C SER A 260 -2.86 10.28 -14.09
N LEU A 261 -2.77 9.66 -12.91
CA LEU A 261 -3.38 10.19 -11.69
C LEU A 261 -2.75 11.51 -11.22
N SER A 262 -1.50 11.79 -11.61
CA SER A 262 -0.80 13.05 -11.30
C SER A 262 -0.66 13.98 -12.50
N THR A 263 -1.16 13.58 -13.68
CA THR A 263 -0.99 14.31 -14.95
C THR A 263 -2.35 14.61 -15.55
N VAL A 264 -3.14 15.43 -14.85
CA VAL A 264 -4.51 15.79 -15.25
C VAL A 264 -4.47 17.01 -16.17
N VAL A 265 -5.18 16.94 -17.30
CA VAL A 265 -5.32 18.06 -18.25
C VAL A 265 -6.79 18.53 -18.23
N PRO A 266 -7.16 19.53 -17.40
CA PRO A 266 -8.56 19.93 -17.21
C PRO A 266 -9.29 20.31 -18.50
N SER A 267 -8.59 20.96 -19.43
CA SER A 267 -9.12 21.37 -20.75
C SER A 267 -9.56 20.20 -21.63
N HIS A 268 -9.03 18.99 -21.38
CA HIS A 268 -9.32 17.76 -22.14
C HIS A 268 -10.23 16.80 -21.36
N LEU A 269 -10.80 17.26 -20.25
CA LEU A 269 -11.86 16.59 -19.52
C LEU A 269 -13.19 17.33 -19.74
N MET A 270 -14.20 17.05 -18.92
CA MET A 270 -15.54 17.62 -19.08
C MET A 270 -16.03 18.36 -17.82
N ASP A 271 -15.11 18.72 -16.92
CA ASP A 271 -15.42 19.40 -15.67
C ASP A 271 -15.46 20.92 -15.87
N ARG A 272 -16.69 21.47 -15.89
CA ARG A 272 -16.95 22.90 -16.12
C ARG A 272 -16.54 23.80 -14.96
N GLU A 273 -16.32 23.24 -13.78
CA GLU A 273 -15.85 23.99 -12.60
C GLU A 273 -14.33 24.08 -12.61
N LEU A 274 -13.65 23.03 -13.07
CA LEU A 274 -12.19 23.01 -13.20
C LEU A 274 -11.67 23.68 -14.48
N PHE A 275 -12.49 23.78 -15.53
CA PHE A 275 -12.12 24.46 -16.76
C PHE A 275 -13.28 25.28 -17.36
N GLY A 276 -13.02 26.55 -17.68
CA GLY A 276 -14.01 27.51 -18.16
C GLY A 276 -14.40 27.34 -19.63
N PHE A 277 -15.11 26.26 -19.96
CA PHE A 277 -15.51 25.97 -21.35
C PHE A 277 -16.41 27.03 -21.99
N ALA A 278 -17.26 27.69 -21.20
CA ALA A 278 -18.24 28.66 -21.72
C ALA A 278 -17.60 29.93 -22.28
N ASP A 279 -16.43 30.29 -21.76
CA ASP A 279 -15.70 31.52 -22.12
C ASP A 279 -14.62 31.27 -23.18
N LEU A 280 -14.52 30.03 -23.70
CA LEU A 280 -13.50 29.65 -24.67
C LEU A 280 -13.77 30.35 -26.01
N GLN A 281 -12.78 31.11 -26.50
CA GLN A 281 -12.84 31.82 -27.77
C GLN A 281 -11.62 31.52 -28.64
N ALA A 282 -11.81 31.56 -29.96
CA ALA A 282 -10.70 31.44 -30.91
C ALA A 282 -9.83 32.70 -30.84
N THR A 283 -8.64 32.58 -30.26
CA THR A 283 -7.67 33.69 -30.13
C THR A 283 -6.67 33.77 -31.27
N GLY A 284 -6.59 32.73 -32.11
CA GLY A 284 -5.58 32.62 -33.18
C GLY A 284 -4.15 32.33 -32.69
N ASN A 285 -3.95 32.20 -31.38
CA ASN A 285 -2.65 31.88 -30.77
C ASN A 285 -2.62 30.41 -30.30
N PRO A 286 -1.50 29.70 -30.45
CA PRO A 286 -1.33 28.37 -29.86
C PRO A 286 -1.46 28.42 -28.34
N VAL A 287 -2.11 27.42 -27.76
CA VAL A 287 -2.21 27.23 -26.31
C VAL A 287 -1.08 26.31 -25.88
N SER A 288 -0.27 26.72 -24.89
CA SER A 288 0.89 25.96 -24.42
C SER A 288 0.55 24.55 -23.90
N ASP A 289 -0.65 24.38 -23.34
CA ASP A 289 -1.20 23.10 -22.85
C ASP A 289 -2.35 22.58 -23.74
N GLY A 290 -2.30 22.91 -25.04
CA GLY A 290 -3.25 22.40 -26.04
C GLY A 290 -3.09 20.90 -26.31
N ASP A 291 -3.99 20.34 -27.11
CA ASP A 291 -3.91 18.93 -27.52
C ASP A 291 -2.72 18.72 -28.47
N ILE A 292 -1.57 18.34 -27.91
CA ILE A 292 -0.38 17.97 -28.68
C ILE A 292 -0.39 16.49 -29.08
N ALA A 293 -1.45 15.72 -28.79
CA ALA A 293 -1.47 14.27 -29.01
C ALA A 293 -1.35 13.85 -30.49
N PHE A 294 -1.57 14.79 -31.41
CA PHE A 294 -1.40 14.60 -32.86
C PHE A 294 -0.18 15.35 -33.43
N ASP A 295 0.56 16.08 -32.60
CA ASP A 295 1.82 16.72 -32.97
C ASP A 295 2.99 15.73 -32.77
N ASP A 296 4.02 15.81 -33.63
CA ASP A 296 5.14 14.86 -33.64
C ASP A 296 6.05 14.99 -32.39
N GLU A 297 5.67 14.43 -31.24
CA GLU A 297 6.60 14.05 -30.16
C GLU A 297 6.17 12.74 -29.44
N PRO A 298 7.14 11.94 -28.94
CA PRO A 298 6.87 10.57 -28.49
C PRO A 298 6.10 10.55 -27.17
N CYS A 299 5.08 9.68 -27.12
CA CYS A 299 4.14 9.40 -26.02
C CYS A 299 4.77 8.91 -24.68
N ALA A 300 6.06 9.18 -24.42
CA ALA A 300 6.78 8.75 -23.24
C ALA A 300 7.04 9.93 -22.30
N THR A 301 6.37 9.92 -21.14
CA THR A 301 6.67 10.82 -20.03
C THR A 301 8.15 10.72 -19.63
N THR A 302 8.87 11.84 -19.67
CA THR A 302 10.22 11.96 -19.11
C THR A 302 10.15 11.76 -17.59
N GLY A 303 10.81 10.72 -17.09
CA GLY A 303 10.87 10.45 -15.65
C GLY A 303 11.57 11.59 -14.93
N ILE A 304 10.82 12.41 -14.18
CA ILE A 304 11.39 13.38 -13.26
C ILE A 304 11.92 12.59 -12.06
N SER A 305 13.21 12.26 -12.11
CA SER A 305 13.96 11.73 -10.98
C SER A 305 14.67 12.89 -10.29
N THR A 306 13.97 13.61 -9.41
CA THR A 306 14.62 14.49 -8.43
C THR A 306 15.27 13.62 -7.36
N VAL A 307 16.49 13.17 -7.63
CA VAL A 307 17.34 12.49 -6.65
C VAL A 307 17.77 13.54 -5.62
N ILE A 308 17.36 13.36 -4.36
CA ILE A 308 17.91 14.10 -3.23
C ILE A 308 19.41 13.75 -3.14
N PRO A 309 20.34 14.72 -3.11
CA PRO A 309 21.75 14.42 -2.95
C PRO A 309 22.00 13.84 -1.56
N VAL A 310 22.53 12.61 -1.52
CA VAL A 310 23.09 12.02 -0.29
C VAL A 310 24.55 12.47 -0.23
N HIS A 311 24.93 13.19 0.83
CA HIS A 311 26.32 13.58 1.07
C HIS A 311 27.22 12.33 1.09
N THR A 312 28.23 12.33 0.23
CA THR A 312 29.42 11.50 0.40
C THR A 312 30.29 12.17 1.46
N ALA A 313 30.55 11.47 2.56
CA ALA A 313 31.46 11.91 3.60
C ALA A 313 32.92 11.80 3.10
N ASP A 314 33.67 12.89 3.24
CA ASP A 314 35.13 12.87 3.41
C ASP A 314 35.46 12.67 4.90
#